data_AF-A0A1R1L6L0-F1
#
_entry.id   AF-A0A1R1L6L0-F1
#
_cell.length_a   1.000
_cell.length_b   1.000
_cell.length_c   1.000
_cell.angle_alpha   90.00
_cell.angle_beta   90.00
_cell.angle_gamma   90.00
#
_symmetry.space_group_name_H-M   'P 1'
#
loop_
_entity.id
_entity.type
_entity.pdbx_description
1 polymer ?
#
loop_
_entity_poly.entity_id
_entity_poly.type
_entity_poly.pdbx_seq_one_letter_code
_entity_poly.pdbx_strand_id
1 'polypeptide(L)'
;MKPLDFSPLADEKWAYIVEHDRKLAEAIDPVFDRIESGALPGQMFDNHARFTTVRVHGRDEICAVVWEVKDDHLYVVYVGRSPVS
;
A
#
# COMPACT_ATOMS: atom_id res chain seq x y z
N MET A 1 -1.50 5.47 17.82
CA MET A 1 -1.70 5.53 16.36
C MET A 1 -3.04 4.90 16.05
N LYS A 2 -3.78 5.47 15.09
CA LYS A 2 -5.02 4.86 14.59
C LYS A 2 -4.65 3.78 13.58
N PRO A 3 -5.45 2.69 13.48
CA PRO A 3 -5.22 1.64 12.49
C PRO A 3 -5.28 2.19 11.06
N LEU A 4 -4.57 1.55 10.14
CA LEU A 4 -4.61 1.83 8.71
C LEU A 4 -5.98 1.49 8.14
N ASP A 5 -6.64 2.48 7.55
CA ASP A 5 -7.92 2.28 6.88
C ASP A 5 -7.72 1.95 5.40
N PHE A 6 -8.64 1.15 4.85
CA PHE A 6 -8.61 0.71 3.47
C PHE A 6 -9.82 1.26 2.71
N SER A 7 -9.62 1.57 1.43
CA SER A 7 -10.71 1.81 0.51
C SER A 7 -11.42 0.51 0.17
N PRO A 8 -12.71 0.55 -0.23
CA PRO A 8 -13.41 -0.67 -0.68
C PRO A 8 -12.67 -1.41 -1.81
N LEU A 9 -12.00 -0.66 -2.69
CA LEU A 9 -11.17 -1.24 -3.75
C LEU A 9 -9.89 -1.88 -3.19
N ALA A 10 -9.24 -1.22 -2.23
CA ALA A 10 -8.04 -1.76 -1.59
C ALA A 10 -8.37 -3.04 -0.80
N ASP A 11 -9.49 -3.06 -0.08
CA ASP A 11 -9.99 -4.23 0.64
C ASP A 11 -10.25 -5.42 -0.30
N GLU A 12 -10.98 -5.19 -1.39
CA GLU A 12 -11.28 -6.24 -2.37
C GLU A 12 -9.99 -6.83 -2.96
N LYS A 13 -9.05 -5.96 -3.36
CA LYS A 13 -7.78 -6.41 -3.94
C LYS A 13 -6.88 -7.09 -2.92
N TRP A 14 -6.84 -6.59 -1.69
CA TRP A 14 -6.07 -7.21 -0.63
C TRP A 14 -6.60 -8.60 -0.31
N ALA A 15 -7.93 -8.75 -0.16
CA ALA A 15 -8.57 -10.05 0.05
C ALA A 15 -8.23 -11.03 -1.09
N TYR A 16 -8.31 -10.58 -2.35
CA TYR A 16 -7.93 -11.39 -3.51
C TYR A 16 -6.47 -11.84 -3.47
N ILE A 17 -5.54 -10.94 -3.11
CA ILE A 17 -4.11 -11.27 -3.01
C ILE A 17 -3.87 -12.27 -1.88
N VAL A 18 -4.48 -12.08 -0.71
CA VAL A 18 -4.36 -13.01 0.43
C VAL A 18 -4.87 -14.40 0.06
N GLU A 19 -5.97 -14.49 -0.71
CA GLU A 19 -6.55 -15.77 -1.14
C GLU A 19 -5.73 -16.48 -2.23
N HIS A 20 -5.21 -15.73 -3.20
CA HIS A 20 -4.65 -16.33 -4.42
C HIS A 20 -3.12 -16.24 -4.55
N ASP A 21 -2.46 -15.33 -3.81
CA ASP A 21 -1.02 -15.12 -3.88
C ASP A 21 -0.42 -14.80 -2.50
N ARG A 22 -0.34 -15.85 -1.69
CA ARG A 22 0.23 -15.79 -0.34
C ARG A 22 1.64 -15.18 -0.30
N LYS A 23 2.47 -15.43 -1.31
CA LYS A 23 3.85 -14.89 -1.33
C LYS A 23 3.86 -13.40 -1.55
N LEU A 24 2.99 -12.91 -2.45
CA LEU A 24 2.81 -11.48 -2.64
C LEU A 24 2.20 -10.82 -1.40
N ALA A 25 1.24 -11.49 -0.73
CA ALA A 25 0.70 -11.01 0.53
C ALA A 25 1.79 -10.84 1.60
N GLU A 26 2.63 -11.86 1.80
CA GLU A 26 3.78 -11.83 2.74
C GLU A 26 4.79 -10.72 2.39
N ALA A 27 4.91 -10.31 1.12
CA ALA A 27 5.78 -9.22 0.71
C ALA A 27 5.15 -7.82 0.92
N ILE A 28 3.82 -7.71 0.83
CA ILE A 28 3.08 -6.45 0.99
C ILE A 28 2.82 -6.14 2.46
N ASP A 29 2.54 -7.14 3.28
CA ASP A 29 2.17 -6.98 4.70
C ASP A 29 3.13 -6.05 5.48
N PRO A 30 4.47 -6.18 5.36
CA PRO A 30 5.41 -5.28 6.04
C PRO A 30 5.37 -3.83 5.53
N VAL A 31 4.77 -3.57 4.37
CA VAL A 31 4.57 -2.20 3.87
C VAL A 31 3.46 -1.51 4.65
N PHE A 32 2.38 -2.20 5.01
CA PHE A 32 1.31 -1.64 5.84
C PHE A 32 1.85 -1.23 7.21
N ASP A 33 2.62 -2.11 7.87
CA ASP A 33 3.29 -1.81 9.15
C ASP A 33 4.19 -0.57 9.05
N ARG A 34 4.90 -0.40 7.92
CA ARG A 34 5.79 0.75 7.70
C ARG A 34 5.02 2.05 7.44
N ILE A 35 3.87 1.96 6.78
CA ILE A 35 2.95 3.11 6.61
C ILE A 35 2.42 3.52 8.00
N GLU A 36 1.90 2.57 8.77
CA GLU A 36 1.36 2.81 10.11
C GLU A 36 2.39 3.42 11.05
N SER A 37 3.61 2.90 11.06
CA SER A 37 4.70 3.38 11.93
C SER A 37 5.37 4.66 11.44
N GLY A 38 5.03 5.15 10.23
CA GLY A 38 5.70 6.30 9.61
C GLY A 38 7.17 6.03 9.22
N ALA A 39 7.60 4.76 9.19
CA ALA A 39 8.97 4.35 8.98
C ALA A 39 9.35 4.14 7.50
N LEU A 40 8.61 4.72 6.55
CA LEU A 40 8.97 4.70 5.13
C LEU A 40 10.09 5.74 4.86
N PRO A 41 11.35 5.31 4.62
CA PRO A 41 12.46 6.22 4.37
C PRO A 41 12.36 6.79 2.96
N GLY A 42 12.50 8.11 2.83
CA GLY A 42 12.71 8.78 1.54
C GLY A 42 11.45 9.26 0.81
N GLN A 43 10.26 9.01 1.33
CA GLN A 43 9.06 9.74 0.92
C GLN A 43 8.72 10.72 2.03
N MET A 44 9.62 11.72 2.20
CA MET A 44 9.19 13.00 2.75
C MET A 44 7.95 13.40 1.97
N PHE A 45 6.86 13.59 2.71
CA PHE A 45 5.62 14.20 2.29
C PHE A 45 5.88 15.32 1.29
N ASP A 46 5.99 14.99 0.00
CA ASP A 46 5.97 15.98 -1.06
C ASP A 46 4.50 16.40 -1.08
N ASN A 47 4.19 17.38 -0.23
CA ASN A 47 2.87 17.89 0.16
C ASN A 47 2.04 18.43 -1.03
N HIS A 48 2.44 18.12 -2.26
CA HIS A 48 1.74 18.40 -3.50
C HIS A 48 1.13 17.16 -4.16
N ALA A 49 1.58 15.94 -3.82
CA ALA A 49 0.98 14.71 -4.30
C ALA A 49 -0.01 14.18 -3.26
N ARG A 50 -1.31 14.17 -3.62
CA ARG A 50 -2.37 13.60 -2.78
C ARG A 50 -2.11 12.14 -2.38
N PHE A 51 -1.37 11.40 -3.21
CA PHE A 51 -1.14 9.98 -3.07
C PHE A 51 0.35 9.64 -3.05
N THR A 52 0.72 8.70 -2.18
CA THR A 52 2.05 8.12 -2.10
C THR A 52 1.99 6.67 -2.58
N THR A 53 2.92 6.28 -3.45
CA THR A 53 3.00 4.91 -3.99
C THR A 53 4.27 4.21 -3.53
N VAL A 54 4.11 3.05 -2.92
CA VAL A 54 5.21 2.10 -2.63
C VAL A 54 5.14 0.95 -3.62
N ARG A 55 6.25 0.66 -4.28
CA ARG A 55 6.37 -0.50 -5.16
C ARG A 55 6.95 -1.67 -4.39
N VAL A 56 6.25 -2.79 -4.42
CA VAL A 56 6.64 -4.06 -3.81
C VAL A 56 7.01 -5.00 -4.93
N HIS A 57 8.26 -5.45 -4.94
CA HIS A 57 8.71 -6.45 -5.88
C HIS A 57 8.17 -7.82 -5.45
N GLY A 58 7.21 -8.34 -6.20
CA GLY A 58 6.87 -9.76 -6.20
C GLY A 58 7.91 -10.58 -6.95
N ARG A 59 7.68 -11.90 -7.03
CA ARG A 59 8.61 -12.84 -7.70
C ARG A 59 8.86 -12.47 -9.17
N ASP A 60 7.80 -12.14 -9.89
CA ASP A 60 7.83 -11.89 -11.34
C ASP A 60 7.11 -10.57 -11.73
N GLU A 61 6.61 -9.81 -10.76
CA GLU A 61 5.77 -8.63 -10.99
C GLU A 61 5.97 -7.55 -9.92
N ILE A 62 5.61 -6.31 -10.27
CA ILE A 62 5.63 -5.18 -9.34
C ILE A 62 4.20 -4.88 -8.88
N CYS A 63 3.97 -5.00 -7.58
CA CYS A 63 2.74 -4.55 -6.94
C CYS A 63 2.92 -3.10 -6.45
N ALA A 64 1.86 -2.31 -6.52
CA ALA A 64 1.80 -0.97 -5.98
C ALA A 64 0.85 -0.93 -4.78
N VAL A 65 1.32 -0.34 -3.68
CA VAL A 65 0.50 0.09 -2.55
C VAL A 65 0.40 1.61 -2.62
N VAL A 66 -0.81 2.13 -2.82
CA VAL A 66 -1.10 3.56 -2.92
C VAL A 66 -1.86 3.99 -1.69
N TRP A 67 -1.38 5.02 -0.99
CA TRP A 67 -1.99 5.53 0.22
C TRP A 67 -1.99 7.06 0.27
N GLU A 68 -2.88 7.64 1.07
CA GLU A 68 -2.96 9.07 1.35
C GLU A 68 -3.11 9.34 2.85
N VAL A 69 -2.81 10.56 3.27
CA VAL A 69 -3.22 11.07 4.58
C VAL A 69 -4.47 11.92 4.39
N LYS A 70 -5.60 11.49 4.95
CA LYS A 70 -6.87 12.22 4.88
C LYS A 70 -7.39 12.48 6.29
N ASP A 71 -7.64 13.74 6.61
CA ASP A 71 -8.17 14.16 7.92
C ASP A 71 -7.34 13.62 9.11
N ASP A 72 -6.01 13.65 8.99
CA ASP A 72 -5.02 13.07 9.93
C ASP A 72 -5.07 11.54 10.09
N HIS A 73 -5.65 10.81 9.13
CA HIS A 73 -5.68 9.34 9.11
C HIS A 73 -4.98 8.79 7.87
N LEU A 74 -4.31 7.64 8.04
CA LEU A 74 -3.66 6.92 6.97
C LEU A 74 -4.69 6.07 6.22
N TYR A 75 -4.74 6.21 4.90
CA TYR A 75 -5.77 5.59 4.08
C TYR A 75 -5.15 4.92 2.85
N VAL A 76 -5.23 3.59 2.77
CA VAL A 76 -4.81 2.82 1.59
C VAL A 76 -5.90 2.90 0.54
N VAL A 77 -5.57 3.49 -0.60
CA VAL A 77 -6.51 3.73 -1.70
C VAL A 77 -6.50 2.57 -2.69
N TYR A 78 -5.35 1.91 -2.86
CA TYR A 78 -5.17 0.82 -3.80
C TYR A 78 -4.03 -0.12 -3.37
N VAL A 79 -4.23 -1.41 -3.60
CA VAL A 79 -3.20 -2.44 -3.52
C VAL A 79 -3.36 -3.31 -4.75
N GLY A 80 -2.30 -3.55 -5.50
CA GLY A 80 -2.38 -4.46 -6.64
C GLY A 80 -1.31 -4.25 -7.68
N ARG A 81 -1.35 -5.13 -8.69
CA ARG A 81 -0.41 -5.10 -9.81
C ARG A 81 -0.50 -3.77 -10.54
N SER A 82 0.60 -3.03 -10.58
CA SER A 82 0.70 -1.86 -11.45
C SER A 82 1.16 -2.32 -12.82
N PRO A 83 0.49 -1.92 -13.92
CA PRO A 83 1.10 -2.08 -15.23
C PRO A 83 2.46 -1.37 -15.23
N VAL A 84 3.50 -2.05 -15.69
CA VAL A 84 4.81 -1.44 -15.93
C VAL A 84 4.61 -0.49 -17.12
N SER A 85 4.77 0.80 -16.87
CA SER A 85 4.80 1.83 -17.92
C SER A 85 6.20 1.87 -18.55
#